data_AF-A0A0M8ZSG2-F1
#
_entry.id   AF-A0A0M8ZSG2-F1
#
_cell.length_a   1.000
_cell.length_b   1.000
_cell.length_c   1.000
_cell.angle_alpha   90.00
_cell.angle_beta   90.00
_cell.angle_gamma   90.00
#
_symmetry.space_group_name_H-M   'P 1'
#
loop_
_entity.id
_entity.type
_entity.pdbx_description
1 polymer ?
#
loop_
_entity_poly.entity_id
_entity_poly.type
_entity_poly.pdbx_seq_one_letter_code
_entity_poly.pdbx_strand_id
1 'polypeptide(L)'
;MSNGSGDHDDEGYVVKLRGLPWSTTVDEIMKFFSDCSITNGKNGVHMTMSREGRPSGEAYVEMDTLEDIEKACKRDRDHMGHRYIEVFKAKRGEMEWVVKRSGMNLENAMDDGCVRLRGLPFGCSKEEIAQFFSGILYHTFKLVFLSIFLGIIYC
;
A
#
# COMPACT_ATOMS: atom_id res chain seq x y z
N MET A 1 1.94 29.94 25.99
CA MET A 1 2.32 28.59 26.43
C MET A 1 1.30 27.62 25.86
N SER A 2 1.80 26.59 25.18
CA SER A 2 1.09 25.40 24.68
C SER A 2 0.24 25.57 23.41
N ASN A 3 0.92 25.35 22.27
CA ASN A 3 0.38 24.80 21.03
C ASN A 3 -0.33 23.46 21.28
N GLY A 4 -1.35 23.14 20.49
CA GLY A 4 -1.90 21.79 20.41
C GLY A 4 -3.26 21.74 19.75
N SER A 5 -3.35 22.11 18.47
CA SER A 5 -4.48 21.73 17.62
C SER A 5 -4.55 20.21 17.59
N GLY A 6 -5.59 19.64 18.19
CA GLY A 6 -5.84 18.20 18.20
C GLY A 6 -6.00 17.67 16.79
N ASP A 7 -4.99 16.91 16.34
CA ASP A 7 -5.14 15.96 15.25
C ASP A 7 -6.06 14.85 15.78
N HIS A 8 -7.15 14.60 15.07
CA HIS A 8 -8.14 13.60 15.44
C HIS A 8 -7.47 12.23 15.68
N ASP A 9 -7.84 11.58 16.80
CA ASP A 9 -7.53 10.20 17.20
C ASP A 9 -8.02 9.17 16.15
N ASP A 10 -7.36 9.14 14.99
CA ASP A 10 -7.37 8.01 14.06
C ASP A 10 -6.14 7.10 14.33
N GLU A 11 -5.62 7.16 15.56
CA GLU A 11 -4.61 6.26 16.12
C GLU A 11 -5.26 4.91 16.47
N GLY A 12 -5.69 4.15 15.46
CA GLY A 12 -5.90 2.72 15.67
C GLY A 12 -4.58 2.03 16.01
N TYR A 13 -4.64 0.98 16.82
CA TYR A 13 -3.50 0.13 17.13
C TYR A 13 -3.20 -0.76 15.92
N VAL A 14 -2.40 -0.24 14.99
CA VAL A 14 -2.02 -0.97 13.77
C VAL A 14 -0.51 -0.97 13.59
N VAL A 15 0.06 -2.13 13.24
CA VAL A 15 1.42 -2.24 12.73
C VAL A 15 1.44 -2.61 11.26
N LYS A 16 2.45 -2.14 10.55
CA LYS A 16 2.78 -2.51 9.18
C LYS A 16 4.03 -3.37 9.17
N LEU A 17 3.95 -4.48 8.47
CA LEU A 17 5.04 -5.40 8.21
C LEU A 17 5.57 -5.20 6.79
N ARG A 18 6.88 -5.26 6.63
CA ARG A 18 7.53 -5.32 5.32
C ARG A 18 8.59 -6.40 5.29
N GLY A 19 8.85 -6.91 4.10
CA GLY A 19 9.86 -7.93 3.88
C GLY A 19 9.38 -9.36 4.13
N LEU A 20 8.06 -9.58 4.22
CA LEU A 20 7.49 -10.91 4.38
C LEU A 20 7.88 -11.80 3.17
N PRO A 21 8.34 -13.04 3.39
CA PRO A 21 8.39 -14.05 2.34
C PRO A 21 7.06 -14.14 1.56
N TRP A 22 7.11 -14.40 0.26
CA TRP A 22 5.87 -14.52 -0.53
C TRP A 22 5.04 -15.74 -0.17
N SER A 23 5.63 -16.74 0.47
CA SER A 23 4.95 -17.91 1.00
C SER A 23 4.37 -17.70 2.39
N THR A 24 4.54 -16.51 2.99
CA THR A 24 4.09 -16.25 4.36
C THR A 24 2.57 -16.39 4.46
N THR A 25 2.13 -17.10 5.48
CA THR A 25 0.72 -17.32 5.82
C THR A 25 0.29 -16.49 7.03
N VAL A 26 -1.03 -16.30 7.18
CA VAL A 26 -1.59 -15.57 8.34
C VAL A 26 -1.18 -16.24 9.65
N ASP A 27 -1.16 -17.58 9.69
CA ASP A 27 -0.71 -18.36 10.85
C ASP A 27 0.75 -18.08 11.23
N GLU A 28 1.64 -17.88 10.26
CA GLU A 28 3.03 -17.51 10.54
C GLU A 28 3.16 -16.10 11.11
N ILE A 29 2.34 -15.16 10.65
CA ILE A 29 2.27 -13.80 11.23
C ILE A 29 1.74 -13.86 12.67
N MET A 30 0.67 -14.63 12.92
CA MET A 30 0.14 -14.85 14.27
C MET A 30 1.21 -15.45 15.19
N LYS A 31 2.02 -16.40 14.68
CA LYS A 31 3.14 -16.98 15.43
C LYS A 31 4.28 -15.99 15.66
N PHE A 32 4.54 -15.11 14.70
CA PHE A 32 5.60 -14.10 14.82
C PHE A 32 5.31 -13.07 15.93
N PHE A 33 4.03 -12.77 16.15
CA PHE A 33 3.50 -11.91 17.21
C PHE A 33 2.80 -12.69 18.33
N SER A 34 3.29 -13.89 18.66
CA SER A 34 2.66 -14.76 19.67
C SER A 34 2.59 -14.15 21.08
N ASP A 35 3.39 -13.12 21.35
CA ASP A 35 3.46 -12.37 22.60
C ASP A 35 2.58 -11.09 22.60
N CYS A 36 1.86 -10.85 21.51
CA CYS A 36 0.99 -9.69 21.34
C CYS A 36 -0.47 -10.13 21.13
N SER A 37 -1.41 -9.29 21.56
CA SER A 37 -2.85 -9.51 21.32
C SER A 37 -3.27 -8.88 19.98
N ILE A 38 -3.68 -9.73 19.03
CA ILE A 38 -4.16 -9.33 17.70
C ILE A 38 -5.69 -9.28 17.70
N THR A 39 -6.25 -8.13 17.31
CA THR A 39 -7.70 -7.92 17.25
C THR A 39 -8.36 -8.90 16.29
N ASN A 40 -9.41 -9.58 16.74
CA ASN A 40 -10.13 -10.60 15.96
C ASN A 40 -9.24 -11.75 15.43
N GLY A 41 -8.06 -11.97 16.03
CA GLY A 41 -7.12 -13.02 15.66
C GLY A 41 -6.73 -12.96 14.18
N LYS A 42 -6.96 -14.06 13.44
CA LYS A 42 -6.61 -14.14 12.01
C LYS A 42 -7.26 -13.05 11.16
N ASN A 43 -8.45 -12.56 11.55
CA ASN A 43 -9.18 -11.54 10.80
C ASN A 43 -8.57 -10.13 10.96
N GLY A 44 -7.74 -9.90 11.97
CA GLY A 44 -6.99 -8.65 12.13
C GLY A 44 -5.69 -8.61 11.32
N VAL A 45 -5.37 -9.68 10.58
CA VAL A 45 -4.18 -9.76 9.73
C VAL A 45 -4.58 -9.51 8.28
N HIS A 46 -4.15 -8.38 7.74
CA HIS A 46 -4.47 -7.92 6.40
C HIS A 46 -3.26 -7.99 5.49
N MET A 47 -3.14 -9.09 4.73
CA MET A 47 -2.09 -9.24 3.72
C MET A 47 -2.42 -8.43 2.47
N THR A 48 -1.42 -7.73 1.94
CA THR A 48 -1.61 -6.87 0.76
C THR A 48 -1.10 -7.57 -0.49
N MET A 49 -1.79 -7.30 -1.60
CA MET A 49 -1.46 -7.87 -2.92
C MET A 49 -0.96 -6.76 -3.84
N SER A 50 -0.09 -7.13 -4.77
CA SER A 50 0.28 -6.28 -5.88
C SER A 50 -0.88 -6.16 -6.87
N ARG A 51 -0.79 -5.20 -7.80
CA ARG A 51 -1.75 -5.05 -8.91
C ARG A 51 -1.86 -6.28 -9.81
N GLU A 52 -0.84 -7.15 -9.80
CA GLU A 52 -0.82 -8.41 -10.55
C GLU A 52 -1.46 -9.58 -9.75
N GLY A 53 -2.02 -9.31 -8.56
CA GLY A 53 -2.60 -10.33 -7.69
C GLY A 53 -1.56 -11.18 -6.95
N ARG A 54 -0.31 -10.75 -6.91
CA ARG A 54 0.77 -11.47 -6.20
C ARG A 54 0.99 -10.90 -4.79
N PRO A 55 1.41 -11.70 -3.80
CA PRO A 55 1.76 -11.19 -2.48
C PRO A 55 2.79 -10.06 -2.58
N SER A 56 2.48 -8.89 -2.00
CA SER A 56 3.36 -7.72 -2.05
C SER A 56 4.60 -7.88 -1.16
N GLY A 57 4.54 -8.79 -0.17
CA GLY A 57 5.50 -8.89 0.92
C GLY A 57 5.25 -7.87 2.05
N GLU A 58 4.07 -7.23 2.06
CA GLU A 58 3.61 -6.30 3.09
C GLU A 58 2.27 -6.76 3.69
N ALA A 59 2.11 -6.54 4.99
CA ALA A 59 0.85 -6.81 5.69
C ALA A 59 0.59 -5.75 6.76
N TYR A 60 -0.67 -5.56 7.13
CA TYR A 60 -1.07 -4.78 8.28
C TYR A 60 -1.67 -5.70 9.34
N VAL A 61 -1.38 -5.44 10.61
CA VAL A 61 -1.91 -6.21 11.74
C VAL A 61 -2.56 -5.26 12.73
N GLU A 62 -3.82 -5.53 13.05
CA GLU A 62 -4.58 -4.84 14.08
C GLU A 62 -4.27 -5.45 15.46
N MET A 63 -3.88 -4.62 16.40
CA MET A 63 -3.55 -5.01 17.77
C MET A 63 -4.63 -4.52 18.73
N ASP A 64 -4.79 -5.18 19.87
CA ASP A 64 -5.83 -4.78 20.83
C ASP A 64 -5.44 -3.56 21.67
N THR A 65 -4.15 -3.37 21.94
CA THR A 65 -3.68 -2.30 22.84
C THR A 65 -2.42 -1.60 22.35
N LEU A 66 -2.12 -0.43 22.93
CA LEU A 66 -0.86 0.27 22.71
C LEU A 66 0.36 -0.53 23.19
N GLU A 67 0.21 -1.31 24.27
CA GLU A 67 1.29 -2.16 24.78
C GLU A 67 1.67 -3.24 23.76
N ASP A 68 0.68 -3.80 23.07
CA ASP A 68 0.90 -4.77 22.00
C ASP A 68 1.60 -4.14 20.78
N ILE A 69 1.33 -2.87 20.48
CA ILE A 69 2.08 -2.12 19.45
C ILE A 69 3.56 -2.01 19.84
N GLU A 70 3.85 -1.66 21.08
CA GLU A 70 5.23 -1.54 21.55
C GLU A 70 5.95 -2.89 21.54
N LYS A 71 5.28 -3.98 21.91
CA LYS A 71 5.82 -5.34 21.79
C LYS A 71 6.08 -5.71 20.34
N ALA A 72 5.12 -5.46 19.44
CA ALA A 72 5.27 -5.73 18.03
C ALA A 72 6.46 -4.96 17.42
N CYS A 73 6.63 -3.68 17.75
CA CYS A 73 7.77 -2.87 17.31
C CYS A 73 9.12 -3.40 17.81
N LYS A 74 9.18 -4.11 18.95
CA LYS A 74 10.42 -4.76 19.43
C LYS A 74 10.82 -5.98 18.59
N ARG A 75 9.91 -6.50 17.76
CA ARG A 75 10.18 -7.59 16.81
C ARG A 75 10.76 -7.07 15.48
N ASP A 76 11.04 -5.76 15.37
CA ASP A 76 11.71 -5.21 14.19
C ASP A 76 13.07 -5.89 13.96
N ARG A 77 13.31 -6.29 12.71
CA ARG A 77 14.47 -7.07 12.23
C ARG A 77 14.57 -8.51 12.71
N ASP A 78 13.54 -9.03 13.38
CA ASP A 78 13.45 -10.48 13.61
C ASP A 78 13.22 -11.23 12.30
N HIS A 79 13.53 -12.52 12.31
CA HIS A 79 13.54 -13.34 11.11
C HIS A 79 12.28 -14.19 10.99
N MET A 80 11.70 -14.20 9.79
CA MET A 80 10.72 -15.17 9.35
C MET A 80 11.34 -16.02 8.24
N GLY A 81 11.81 -17.21 8.62
CA GLY A 81 12.64 -18.04 7.75
C GLY A 81 13.98 -17.38 7.48
N HIS A 82 14.28 -17.10 6.20
CA HIS A 82 15.56 -16.50 5.77
C HIS A 82 15.49 -14.97 5.60
N ARG A 83 14.34 -14.35 5.85
CA ARG A 83 14.13 -12.91 5.66
C ARG A 83 13.97 -12.24 7.02
N TYR A 84 14.65 -11.10 7.19
CA TYR A 84 14.32 -10.19 8.29
C TYR A 84 13.04 -9.44 7.95
N ILE A 85 12.23 -9.20 8.97
CA ILE A 85 10.95 -8.50 8.87
C ILE A 85 11.11 -7.11 9.48
N GLU A 86 10.64 -6.10 8.77
CA GLU A 86 10.59 -4.73 9.30
C GLU A 86 9.20 -4.47 9.87
N VAL A 87 9.12 -3.87 11.06
CA VAL A 87 7.86 -3.58 11.76
C VAL A 87 7.75 -2.09 12.05
N PHE A 88 6.67 -1.46 11.59
CA PHE A 88 6.41 -0.03 11.75
C PHE A 88 5.06 0.22 12.41
N LYS A 89 4.95 1.24 13.27
CA LYS A 89 3.63 1.77 13.68
C LYS A 89 2.96 2.37 12.44
N ALA A 90 1.69 2.03 12.22
CA ALA A 90 0.88 2.53 11.12
C ALA A 90 -0.40 3.18 11.64
N LYS A 91 -1.00 4.03 10.81
CA LYS A 91 -2.32 4.61 11.10
C LYS A 91 -3.43 3.69 10.58
N ARG A 92 -4.58 3.66 11.26
CA ARG A 92 -5.73 2.87 10.80
C ARG A 92 -6.20 3.31 9.41
N GLY A 93 -6.29 4.61 9.16
CA GLY A 93 -6.64 5.13 7.83
C GLY A 93 -5.68 4.68 6.71
N GLU A 94 -4.38 4.49 6.98
CA GLU A 94 -3.44 3.94 6.00
C GLU A 94 -3.80 2.50 5.65
N MET A 95 -4.00 1.66 6.68
CA MET A 95 -4.40 0.26 6.51
C MET A 95 -5.71 0.14 5.74
N GLU A 96 -6.74 0.88 6.13
CA GLU A 96 -8.03 0.87 5.44
C GLU A 96 -7.90 1.25 3.96
N TRP A 97 -7.13 2.30 3.65
CA TRP A 97 -6.94 2.75 2.27
C TRP A 97 -6.22 1.69 1.43
N VAL A 98 -5.27 0.96 2.00
CA VAL A 98 -4.56 -0.10 1.30
C VAL A 98 -5.44 -1.34 1.16
N VAL A 99 -6.12 -1.78 2.22
CA VAL A 99 -6.97 -2.98 2.21
C VAL A 99 -8.15 -2.81 1.24
N LYS A 100 -8.81 -1.64 1.24
CA LYS A 100 -9.89 -1.32 0.27
C LYS A 100 -9.40 -1.43 -1.18
N ARG A 101 -8.18 -0.98 -1.47
CA ARG A 101 -7.57 -1.09 -2.81
C ARG A 101 -7.03 -2.48 -3.13
N SER A 102 -6.69 -3.27 -2.12
CA SER A 102 -6.23 -4.65 -2.29
C SER A 102 -7.39 -5.61 -2.63
N GLY A 103 -8.60 -5.29 -2.14
CA GLY A 103 -9.82 -6.09 -2.34
C GLY A 103 -10.70 -5.68 -3.52
N MET A 104 -10.48 -4.51 -4.13
CA MET A 104 -11.23 -4.05 -5.31
C MET A 104 -10.47 -4.34 -6.59
N ASN A 105 -11.17 -5.00 -7.52
CA ASN A 105 -10.81 -5.21 -8.92
C ASN A 105 -9.99 -4.05 -9.53
N LEU A 106 -9.07 -4.45 -10.41
CA LEU A 106 -8.25 -3.66 -11.35
C LEU A 106 -8.94 -2.45 -12.01
N GLU A 107 -10.27 -2.41 -12.02
CA GLU A 107 -11.11 -1.41 -12.66
C GLU A 107 -11.05 -0.02 -12.00
N ASN A 108 -10.99 0.08 -10.67
CA ASN A 108 -10.92 1.38 -9.97
C ASN A 108 -9.48 1.91 -9.83
N ALA A 109 -8.46 1.05 -9.98
CA ALA A 109 -7.06 1.46 -9.96
C ALA A 109 -6.64 2.23 -11.23
N MET A 110 -7.50 2.24 -12.25
CA MET A 110 -7.29 3.02 -13.48
C MET A 110 -7.68 4.50 -13.32
N ASP A 111 -8.45 4.89 -12.29
CA ASP A 111 -8.90 6.27 -12.10
C ASP A 111 -7.89 7.15 -11.33
N ASP A 112 -7.01 6.55 -10.51
CA ASP A 112 -6.00 7.29 -9.74
C ASP A 112 -4.80 7.80 -10.57
N GLY A 113 -4.73 7.48 -11.88
CA GLY A 113 -3.77 8.08 -12.83
C GLY A 113 -2.29 8.05 -12.43
N CYS A 114 -1.87 7.19 -11.49
CA CYS A 114 -0.56 7.29 -10.85
C CYS A 114 0.45 6.26 -11.42
N VAL A 115 1.59 6.79 -11.87
CA VAL A 115 2.72 6.02 -12.41
C VAL A 115 3.94 6.13 -11.50
N ARG A 116 4.60 5.01 -11.21
CA ARG A 116 5.83 4.98 -10.41
C ARG A 116 7.05 4.96 -11.33
N LEU A 117 7.84 6.02 -11.30
CA LEU A 117 9.10 6.14 -12.04
C LEU A 117 10.26 5.55 -11.24
N ARG A 118 11.17 4.84 -11.91
CA ARG A 118 12.47 4.41 -11.37
C ARG A 118 13.57 4.78 -12.36
N GLY A 119 14.76 5.10 -11.84
CA GLY A 119 15.94 5.41 -12.68
C GLY A 119 15.99 6.83 -13.22
N LEU A 120 15.30 7.78 -12.56
CA LEU A 120 15.45 9.19 -12.90
C LEU A 120 16.87 9.67 -12.55
N PRO A 121 17.57 10.37 -13.45
CA PRO A 121 18.88 10.96 -13.14
C PRO A 121 18.76 11.99 -12.01
N PHE A 122 19.83 12.17 -11.23
CA PHE A 122 19.85 13.05 -10.05
C PHE A 122 19.44 14.52 -10.32
N GLY A 123 19.55 14.97 -11.57
CA GLY A 123 19.17 16.32 -12.00
C GLY A 123 17.79 16.43 -12.66
N CYS A 124 16.98 15.36 -12.64
CA CYS A 124 15.72 15.35 -13.39
C CYS A 124 14.69 16.30 -12.77
N SER A 125 14.27 17.32 -13.53
CA SER A 125 13.30 18.31 -13.06
C SER A 125 11.85 17.86 -13.25
N LYS A 126 10.93 18.52 -12.54
CA LYS A 126 9.48 18.26 -12.68
C LYS A 126 9.01 18.51 -14.12
N GLU A 127 9.58 19.50 -14.79
CA GLU A 127 9.27 19.88 -16.17
C GLU A 127 9.71 18.80 -17.15
N GLU A 128 10.87 18.18 -16.95
CA GLU A 128 11.37 17.07 -17.77
C GLU A 128 10.49 15.83 -17.63
N ILE A 129 10.05 15.53 -16.40
CA ILE A 129 9.09 14.45 -16.15
C ILE A 129 7.75 14.77 -16.84
N ALA A 130 7.25 15.99 -16.71
CA ALA A 130 6.01 16.42 -17.36
C ALA A 130 6.11 16.35 -18.90
N GLN A 131 7.25 16.75 -19.48
CA GLN A 131 7.50 16.67 -20.91
C GLN A 131 7.59 15.22 -21.39
N PHE A 132 8.21 14.32 -20.63
CA PHE A 132 8.24 12.89 -20.91
C PHE A 132 6.82 12.29 -20.99
N PHE A 133 5.95 12.64 -20.04
CA PHE A 133 4.56 12.16 -20.01
C PHE A 133 3.61 12.91 -20.95
N SER A 134 4.00 14.10 -21.43
CA SER A 134 3.17 14.89 -22.35
C SER A 134 2.81 14.08 -23.61
N GLY A 135 3.76 13.32 -24.17
CA GLY A 135 3.54 12.49 -25.35
C GLY A 135 2.62 11.27 -25.13
N ILE A 136 2.57 10.73 -23.91
CA ILE A 136 1.78 9.54 -23.56
C ILE A 136 0.29 9.91 -23.42
N LEU A 137 0.01 11.14 -22.96
CA LEU A 137 -1.34 11.72 -22.92
C LEU A 137 -1.88 12.06 -24.32
N TYR A 138 -1.02 12.51 -25.25
CA TYR A 138 -1.46 12.80 -26.62
C TYR A 138 -1.87 11.55 -27.40
N HIS A 139 -1.25 10.39 -27.18
CA HIS A 139 -1.53 9.19 -27.99
C HIS A 139 -2.83 8.48 -27.56
N THR A 140 -3.12 8.39 -26.27
CA THR A 140 -4.35 7.74 -25.76
C THR A 140 -5.58 8.61 -26.05
N PHE A 141 -5.48 9.94 -25.87
CA PHE A 141 -6.59 10.84 -26.22
C PHE A 141 -6.77 11.01 -27.74
N LYS A 142 -5.71 11.02 -28.57
CA LYS A 142 -5.89 11.04 -30.04
C LYS A 142 -6.55 9.78 -30.57
N LEU A 143 -6.24 8.59 -30.05
CA LEU A 143 -6.87 7.35 -30.53
C LEU A 143 -8.37 7.34 -30.21
N VAL A 144 -8.78 7.74 -29.01
CA VAL A 144 -10.21 7.82 -28.64
C VAL A 144 -10.93 8.88 -29.47
N PHE A 145 -10.34 10.08 -29.66
CA PHE A 145 -10.94 11.12 -30.49
C PHE A 145 -10.99 10.75 -31.98
N LEU A 146 -9.97 10.07 -32.52
CA LEU A 146 -9.94 9.66 -33.92
C LEU A 146 -10.95 8.53 -34.19
N SER A 147 -11.15 7.60 -33.26
CA SER A 147 -12.20 6.57 -33.35
C SER A 147 -13.61 7.16 -33.30
N ILE A 148 -13.85 8.18 -32.47
CA ILE A 148 -15.14 8.87 -32.41
C ILE A 148 -15.39 9.68 -33.69
N PHE A 149 -14.38 10.38 -34.21
CA PHE A 149 -14.53 11.14 -35.45
C PHE A 149 -14.67 10.27 -36.70
N LEU A 150 -13.99 9.12 -36.80
CA LEU A 150 -14.24 8.17 -37.90
C LEU A 150 -15.59 7.45 -37.75
N GLY A 151 -16.08 7.18 -36.53
CA GLY A 151 -17.39 6.55 -36.32
C GLY A 151 -18.60 7.43 -36.72
N ILE A 152 -18.43 8.76 -36.72
CA ILE A 152 -19.50 9.71 -37.10
C ILE A 152 -19.50 9.98 -38.62
N ILE A 153 -18.38 9.74 -39.32
CA ILE A 153 -18.27 9.99 -40.77
C ILE A 153 -18.76 8.79 -41.60
N TYR A 154 -18.88 7.59 -41.01
CA TYR A 154 -19.32 6.36 -41.69
C TYR A 154 -20.74 5.89 -41.31
N CYS A 155 -21.61 6.76 -40.81
CA CYS A 155 -23.04 6.50 -40.63
C CYS A 155 -23.87 7.48 -41.47
#